data_AF-A0A0U1DT22-F1
#
_entry.id   AF-A0A0U1DT22-F1
#
_cell.length_a   1.000
_cell.length_b   1.000
_cell.length_c   1.000
_cell.angle_alpha   90.00
_cell.angle_beta   90.00
_cell.angle_gamma   90.00
#
_symmetry.space_group_name_H-M   'P 1'
#
loop_
_entity.id
_entity.type
_entity.pdbx_description
1 polymer ?
#
loop_
_entity_poly.entity_id
_entity_poly.type
_entity_poly.pdbx_seq_one_letter_code
_entity_poly.pdbx_strand_id
1 'polypeptide(L)'
;MTELTLTVGAAANGGSCVARHDGRVVFVRYALPGETVRVNVFDERGSYWHAEVVEVVEPSDDRVASLCPIAGVDGAGCCDLAFAEPEAARRLKGSVVANQLARLGGFTWRDEQRDEPPAAEPVGAGDVLGWRTRVRLDTTADGRAGLHRYHSADLVTDLACGQLPAELTDGLAEMRWTPGAHVHAVLDSDGRRHIVQSGPKATVRKGGRTSGPKNPTRVIEGDYEAVQRVGQRRWMLPVTAFWQAHRDAAALYSGLVAGWSGLRPGMTAWDLYGGAGVFAAALADRSGPTAACSHRSGPTAACSPSTPHAGRPVRRAARWPTCPGSRSSPTRFDAPCPSSRGVPTSRCSTRRAPAPAAM
;
A
#
# COMPACT_ATOMS: atom_id res chain seq x y z
N MET A 1 -17.23 10.68 -30.26
CA MET A 1 -15.91 10.09 -29.95
C MET A 1 -14.99 10.48 -31.06
N THR A 2 -13.95 11.26 -30.74
CA THR A 2 -13.00 11.78 -31.72
C THR A 2 -11.89 10.75 -31.88
N GLU A 3 -11.79 10.14 -33.05
CA GLU A 3 -10.67 9.24 -33.37
C GLU A 3 -9.50 10.04 -33.95
N LEU A 4 -8.30 9.79 -33.43
CA LEU A 4 -7.06 10.42 -33.87
C LEU A 4 -5.98 9.35 -34.07
N THR A 5 -5.10 9.56 -35.04
CA THR A 5 -3.84 8.80 -35.14
C THR A 5 -2.71 9.67 -34.60
N LEU A 6 -1.99 9.18 -33.59
CA LEU A 6 -0.97 9.93 -32.87
C LEU A 6 0.31 9.09 -32.73
N THR A 7 1.46 9.73 -32.91
CA THR A 7 2.73 9.19 -32.42
C THR A 7 2.90 9.62 -30.97
N VAL A 8 3.03 8.66 -30.05
CA VAL A 8 3.16 8.93 -28.62
C VAL A 8 4.62 9.10 -28.22
N GLY A 9 4.88 10.09 -27.37
CA GLY A 9 6.20 10.40 -26.83
C GLY A 9 6.38 9.84 -25.43
N ALA A 10 7.10 10.59 -24.59
CA ALA A 10 7.51 10.16 -23.25
C ALA A 10 6.33 9.76 -22.34
N ALA A 11 6.61 8.84 -21.42
CA ALA A 11 5.70 8.47 -20.36
C ALA A 11 5.45 9.65 -19.40
N ALA A 12 4.21 9.75 -18.93
CA ALA A 12 3.78 10.63 -17.87
C ALA A 12 3.45 9.83 -16.61
N ASN A 13 3.39 10.53 -15.47
CA ASN A 13 2.85 9.95 -14.26
C ASN A 13 1.40 9.51 -14.47
N GLY A 14 1.02 8.37 -13.88
CA GLY A 14 -0.33 7.82 -14.00
C GLY A 14 -0.54 6.78 -15.13
N GLY A 15 0.53 6.28 -15.75
CA GLY A 15 0.43 5.16 -16.70
C GLY A 15 0.01 5.54 -18.12
N SER A 16 0.15 6.82 -18.48
CA SER A 16 -0.12 7.35 -19.83
C SER A 16 1.18 7.76 -20.51
N CYS A 17 1.18 7.83 -21.84
CA CYS A 17 2.20 8.52 -22.64
C CYS A 17 1.66 9.85 -23.16
N VAL A 18 2.56 10.77 -23.51
CA VAL A 18 2.19 12.11 -23.97
C VAL A 18 2.35 12.22 -25.48
N ALA A 19 1.28 12.60 -26.17
CA ALA A 19 1.30 13.05 -27.56
C ALA A 19 0.95 14.55 -27.66
N ARG A 20 1.15 15.13 -28.84
CA ARG A 20 0.68 16.48 -29.15
C ARG A 20 -0.17 16.47 -30.41
N HIS A 21 -1.28 17.20 -30.38
CA HIS A 21 -2.19 17.35 -31.50
C HIS A 21 -2.75 18.77 -31.50
N ASP A 22 -2.59 19.51 -32.60
CA ASP A 22 -3.08 20.88 -32.75
C ASP A 22 -2.76 21.81 -31.57
N GLY A 23 -1.50 21.77 -31.10
CA GLY A 23 -1.03 22.58 -29.97
C GLY A 23 -1.50 22.12 -28.59
N ARG A 24 -2.29 21.05 -28.51
CA ARG A 24 -2.80 20.46 -27.26
C ARG A 24 -1.93 19.30 -26.82
N VAL A 25 -1.86 19.08 -25.50
CA VAL A 25 -1.24 17.90 -24.90
C VAL A 25 -2.27 16.79 -24.83
N VAL A 26 -1.95 15.59 -25.31
CA VAL A 26 -2.86 14.44 -25.24
C VAL A 26 -2.22 13.37 -24.37
N PHE A 27 -2.86 13.03 -23.25
CA PHE A 27 -2.48 11.91 -22.40
C PHE A 27 -3.13 10.63 -22.92
N VAL A 28 -2.32 9.75 -23.48
CA VAL A 28 -2.76 8.52 -24.13
C VAL A 28 -2.49 7.33 -23.21
N ARG A 29 -3.56 6.68 -22.74
CA ARG A 29 -3.48 5.44 -21.97
C ARG A 29 -3.29 4.24 -22.89
N TYR A 30 -2.65 3.20 -22.36
CA TYR A 30 -2.39 1.93 -23.04
C TYR A 30 -1.39 2.01 -24.23
N ALA A 31 -0.58 3.06 -24.28
CA ALA A 31 0.50 3.24 -25.26
C ALA A 31 1.88 3.17 -24.61
N LEU A 32 2.89 2.76 -25.37
CA LEU A 32 4.31 2.86 -25.01
C LEU A 32 4.97 4.01 -25.79
N PRO A 33 6.03 4.64 -25.27
CA PRO A 33 6.75 5.68 -26.01
C PRO A 33 7.25 5.20 -27.37
N GLY A 34 7.13 6.06 -28.38
CA GLY A 34 7.57 5.79 -29.75
C GLY A 34 6.52 5.12 -30.65
N GLU A 35 5.40 4.65 -30.10
CA GLU A 35 4.35 4.00 -30.88
C GLU A 35 3.55 4.98 -31.72
N THR A 36 3.07 4.49 -32.88
CA THR A 36 1.99 5.13 -33.62
C THR A 36 0.69 4.39 -33.32
N VAL A 37 -0.30 5.10 -32.78
CA VAL A 37 -1.53 4.52 -32.26
C VAL A 37 -2.75 5.27 -32.77
N ARG A 38 -3.83 4.54 -33.03
CA ARG A 38 -5.17 5.11 -33.16
C ARG A 38 -5.81 5.15 -31.79
N VAL A 39 -6.30 6.33 -31.43
CA VAL A 39 -6.83 6.61 -30.10
C VAL A 39 -8.25 7.13 -30.19
N ASN A 40 -9.01 6.89 -29.14
CA ASN A 40 -10.29 7.50 -28.91
C ASN A 40 -10.18 8.54 -27.78
N VAL A 41 -10.56 9.79 -28.06
CA VAL A 41 -10.58 10.86 -27.05
C VAL A 41 -11.86 10.76 -26.23
N PHE A 42 -11.73 10.65 -24.91
CA PHE A 42 -12.86 10.51 -23.98
C PHE A 42 -13.03 11.68 -23.00
N ASP A 43 -12.04 12.56 -22.86
CA ASP A 43 -12.14 13.77 -22.03
C ASP A 43 -11.34 14.92 -22.64
N GLU A 44 -12.03 15.99 -23.03
CA GLU A 44 -11.42 17.18 -23.63
C GLU A 44 -11.42 18.35 -22.64
N ARG A 45 -10.24 18.79 -22.19
CA ARG A 45 -10.10 19.87 -21.21
C ARG A 45 -9.16 20.98 -21.66
N GLY A 46 -9.72 22.04 -22.23
CA GLY A 46 -8.95 23.26 -22.53
C GLY A 46 -7.67 22.97 -23.32
N SER A 47 -6.52 23.03 -22.64
CA SER A 47 -5.18 22.79 -23.21
C SER A 47 -4.72 21.33 -23.24
N TYR A 48 -5.46 20.39 -22.64
CA TYR A 48 -5.09 18.97 -22.65
C TYR A 48 -6.28 18.02 -22.77
N TRP A 49 -6.06 16.87 -23.40
CA TRP A 49 -7.05 15.83 -23.63
C TRP A 49 -6.60 14.49 -23.02
N HIS A 50 -7.56 13.64 -22.68
CA HIS A 50 -7.31 12.23 -22.37
C HIS A 50 -7.87 11.34 -23.46
N ALA A 51 -7.05 10.39 -23.87
CA ALA A 51 -7.39 9.42 -24.89
C ALA A 51 -6.92 8.03 -24.47
N GLU A 52 -7.45 7.03 -25.14
CA GLU A 52 -7.07 5.63 -24.94
C GLU A 52 -6.84 4.95 -26.29
N VAL A 53 -5.83 4.09 -26.36
CA VAL A 53 -5.49 3.36 -27.58
C VAL A 53 -6.59 2.36 -27.91
N VAL A 54 -7.15 2.48 -29.11
CA VAL A 54 -8.08 1.49 -29.68
C VAL A 54 -7.38 0.54 -30.64
N GLU A 55 -6.27 0.97 -31.24
CA GLU A 55 -5.44 0.16 -32.12
C GLU A 55 -3.99 0.66 -32.09
N VAL A 56 -3.06 -0.29 -32.08
CA VAL A 56 -1.62 -0.01 -32.21
C VAL A 56 -1.23 -0.24 -33.67
N VAL A 57 -0.88 0.82 -34.38
CA VAL A 57 -0.53 0.79 -35.81
C VAL A 57 0.93 0.38 -35.98
N GLU A 58 1.82 1.01 -35.20
CA GLU A 58 3.25 0.70 -35.16
C GLU A 58 3.64 0.42 -33.71
N PRO A 59 3.75 -0.86 -33.31
CA PRO A 59 4.07 -1.22 -31.94
C PRO A 59 5.55 -0.97 -31.62
N SER A 60 5.82 -0.71 -30.35
CA SER A 60 7.18 -0.72 -29.81
C SER A 60 7.69 -2.15 -29.69
N ASP A 61 9.00 -2.38 -29.83
CA ASP A 61 9.64 -3.67 -29.55
C ASP A 61 9.43 -4.13 -28.10
N ASP A 62 9.16 -3.19 -27.19
CA ASP A 62 8.86 -3.45 -25.78
C ASP A 62 7.39 -3.87 -25.54
N ARG A 63 6.55 -3.94 -26.58
CA ARG A 63 5.14 -4.33 -26.45
C ARG A 63 4.99 -5.85 -26.49
N VAL A 64 4.27 -6.38 -25.51
CA VAL A 64 3.87 -7.79 -25.42
C VAL A 64 2.35 -7.94 -25.39
N ALA A 65 1.89 -9.18 -25.58
CA ALA A 65 0.53 -9.55 -25.21
C ALA A 65 0.28 -9.22 -23.73
N SER A 66 -0.92 -8.74 -23.41
CA SER A 66 -1.24 -8.32 -22.05
C SER A 66 -1.03 -9.48 -21.06
N LEU A 67 -0.22 -9.24 -20.05
CA LEU A 67 0.02 -10.16 -18.93
C LEU A 67 -1.18 -10.25 -17.98
N CYS A 68 -2.20 -9.42 -18.17
CA CYS A 68 -3.44 -9.43 -17.39
C CYS A 68 -4.63 -9.55 -18.36
N PRO A 69 -5.35 -10.68 -18.38
CA PRO A 69 -6.42 -10.93 -19.35
C PRO A 69 -7.62 -10.00 -19.16
N ILE A 70 -7.82 -9.47 -17.94
CA ILE A 70 -8.93 -8.57 -17.63
C ILE A 70 -8.53 -7.09 -17.72
N ALA A 71 -7.28 -6.74 -18.03
CA ALA A 71 -6.86 -5.34 -18.13
C ALA A 71 -7.05 -4.80 -19.56
N GLY A 72 -7.26 -3.50 -19.68
CA GLY A 72 -7.36 -2.80 -20.97
C GLY A 72 -8.44 -1.74 -20.98
N VAL A 73 -8.63 -1.10 -22.13
CA VAL A 73 -9.67 -0.09 -22.38
C VAL A 73 -11.04 -0.60 -21.93
N ASP A 74 -11.37 -1.82 -22.35
CA ASP A 74 -12.63 -2.47 -22.04
C ASP A 74 -12.60 -3.37 -20.80
N GLY A 75 -11.53 -3.30 -20.02
CA GLY A 75 -11.28 -4.16 -18.88
C GLY A 75 -11.33 -3.45 -17.53
N ALA A 76 -10.84 -4.16 -16.52
CA ALA A 76 -10.58 -3.64 -15.20
C ALA A 76 -9.42 -2.64 -15.24
N GLY A 77 -9.55 -1.54 -14.47
CA GLY A 77 -8.50 -0.53 -14.29
C GLY A 77 -7.38 -1.00 -13.34
N CYS A 78 -7.03 -2.29 -13.39
CA CYS A 78 -6.11 -2.90 -12.43
C CYS A 78 -4.65 -2.77 -12.84
N CYS A 79 -4.31 -3.02 -14.11
CA CYS A 79 -2.93 -3.14 -14.60
C CYS A 79 -2.66 -2.22 -15.80
N ASP A 80 -2.26 -0.97 -15.57
CA ASP A 80 -2.08 0.04 -16.63
C ASP A 80 -0.89 -0.21 -17.57
N LEU A 81 0.02 -1.13 -17.24
CA LEU A 81 1.22 -1.45 -18.03
C LEU A 81 1.35 -2.96 -18.32
N ALA A 82 0.24 -3.72 -18.29
CA ALA A 82 0.29 -5.18 -18.51
C ALA A 82 0.76 -5.59 -19.92
N PHE A 83 0.73 -4.67 -20.89
CA PHE A 83 1.16 -4.88 -22.28
C PHE A 83 2.62 -4.46 -22.52
N ALA A 84 3.35 -4.06 -21.48
CA ALA A 84 4.75 -3.69 -21.57
C ALA A 84 5.62 -4.85 -21.08
N GLU A 85 6.75 -5.10 -21.76
CA GLU A 85 7.81 -5.95 -21.23
C GLU A 85 8.16 -5.50 -19.80
N PRO A 86 8.32 -6.41 -18.82
CA PRO A 86 8.54 -6.02 -17.43
C PRO A 86 9.75 -5.10 -17.23
N GLU A 87 10.79 -5.25 -18.06
CA GLU A 87 11.95 -4.37 -18.03
C GLU A 87 11.64 -2.97 -18.58
N ALA A 88 10.90 -2.89 -19.68
CA ALA A 88 10.41 -1.63 -20.22
C ALA A 88 9.55 -0.90 -19.17
N ALA A 89 8.63 -1.60 -18.50
CA ALA A 89 7.83 -1.02 -17.43
C ALA A 89 8.68 -0.43 -16.28
N ARG A 90 9.84 -1.03 -15.97
CA ARG A 90 10.80 -0.48 -14.99
C ARG A 90 11.53 0.76 -15.50
N ARG A 91 11.94 0.78 -16.78
CA ARG A 91 12.51 1.96 -17.43
C ARG A 91 11.51 3.12 -17.44
N LEU A 92 10.25 2.87 -17.82
CA LEU A 92 9.20 3.89 -17.81
C LEU A 92 8.98 4.50 -16.42
N LYS A 93 8.91 3.66 -15.37
CA LYS A 93 8.81 4.12 -13.98
C LYS A 93 10.02 4.95 -13.56
N GLY A 94 11.23 4.52 -13.94
CA GLY A 94 12.47 5.24 -13.67
C GLY A 94 12.49 6.61 -14.35
N SER A 95 12.15 6.69 -15.63
CA SER A 95 12.05 7.94 -16.39
C SER A 95 11.02 8.89 -15.79
N VAL A 96 9.85 8.41 -15.36
CA VAL A 96 8.85 9.25 -14.69
C VAL A 96 9.41 9.84 -13.40
N VAL A 97 10.07 9.05 -12.56
CA VAL A 97 10.69 9.56 -11.31
C VAL A 97 11.81 10.55 -11.60
N ALA A 98 12.71 10.24 -12.54
CA ALA A 98 13.79 11.14 -12.95
C ALA A 98 13.24 12.49 -13.44
N ASN A 99 12.21 12.46 -14.29
CA ASN A 99 11.56 13.66 -14.80
C ASN A 99 10.93 14.52 -13.68
N GLN A 100 10.27 13.89 -12.70
CA GLN A 100 9.69 14.61 -11.57
C GLN A 100 10.75 15.22 -10.66
N LEU A 101 11.83 14.48 -10.36
CA LEU A 101 12.95 15.00 -9.58
C LEU A 101 13.62 16.19 -10.26
N ALA A 102 13.80 16.15 -11.58
CA ALA A 102 14.38 17.25 -12.33
C ALA A 102 13.45 18.48 -12.36
N ARG A 103 12.18 18.29 -12.75
CA ARG A 103 11.24 19.40 -12.97
C ARG A 103 10.72 20.05 -11.68
N LEU A 104 10.46 19.25 -10.65
CA LEU A 104 9.88 19.74 -9.39
C LEU A 104 10.92 19.86 -8.29
N GLY A 105 11.86 18.91 -8.24
CA GLY A 105 12.88 18.85 -7.19
C GLY A 105 14.17 19.62 -7.51
N GLY A 106 14.35 20.09 -8.76
CA GLY A 106 15.61 20.71 -9.19
C GLY A 106 16.81 19.77 -9.10
N PHE A 107 16.58 18.45 -9.14
CA PHE A 107 17.60 17.43 -8.92
C PHE A 107 17.67 16.48 -10.11
N THR A 108 18.85 16.40 -10.74
CA THR A 108 19.10 15.46 -11.85
C THR A 108 19.65 14.16 -11.29
N TRP A 109 18.78 13.15 -11.16
CA TRP A 109 19.13 11.86 -10.54
C TRP A 109 20.01 11.00 -11.43
N ARG A 110 19.74 10.98 -12.74
CA ARG A 110 20.50 10.35 -13.82
C ARG A 110 20.17 11.13 -15.09
N ASP A 111 21.15 11.50 -15.89
CA ASP A 111 20.90 12.17 -17.16
C ASP A 111 20.21 11.19 -18.12
N GLU A 112 19.05 11.56 -18.66
CA GLU A 112 18.30 10.77 -19.65
C GLU A 112 19.12 10.50 -20.92
N GLN A 113 20.22 11.24 -21.14
CA GLN A 113 21.11 11.14 -22.30
C GLN A 113 22.42 10.35 -22.04
N ARG A 114 22.60 9.72 -20.87
CA ARG A 114 23.76 8.83 -20.60
C ARG A 114 23.46 7.37 -20.95
N ASP A 115 24.51 6.56 -21.09
CA ASP A 115 24.51 5.16 -21.60
C ASP A 115 23.56 4.18 -20.90
N GLU A 116 22.97 4.53 -19.76
CA GLU A 116 21.99 3.69 -19.06
C GLU A 116 20.77 4.53 -18.62
N PRO A 117 19.57 4.32 -19.21
CA PRO A 117 18.38 5.07 -18.86
C PRO A 117 17.94 4.81 -17.40
N PRO A 118 17.30 5.77 -16.73
CA PRO A 118 16.82 5.56 -15.37
C PRO A 118 15.81 4.42 -15.35
N ALA A 119 16.07 3.41 -14.53
CA ALA A 119 15.20 2.25 -14.36
C ALA A 119 14.95 1.97 -12.87
N ALA A 120 13.73 1.52 -12.56
CA ALA A 120 13.42 1.00 -11.24
C ALA A 120 14.04 -0.39 -11.04
N GLU A 121 14.47 -0.70 -9.83
CA GLU A 121 14.87 -2.06 -9.44
C GLU A 121 13.63 -2.93 -9.15
N PRO A 122 13.71 -4.26 -9.37
CA PRO A 122 12.62 -5.17 -9.03
C PRO A 122 12.39 -5.22 -7.51
N VAL A 123 11.12 -5.38 -7.12
CA VAL A 123 10.76 -5.57 -5.70
C VAL A 123 10.86 -7.06 -5.39
N GLY A 124 12.04 -7.50 -4.97
CA GLY A 124 12.31 -8.92 -4.71
C GLY A 124 12.66 -9.70 -5.98
N ALA A 125 12.80 -11.02 -5.84
CA ALA A 125 13.22 -11.93 -6.92
C ALA A 125 12.06 -12.80 -7.45
N GLY A 126 10.82 -12.51 -7.05
CA GLY A 126 9.65 -13.27 -7.46
C GLY A 126 9.19 -12.99 -8.89
N ASP A 127 8.18 -13.75 -9.32
CA ASP A 127 7.50 -13.58 -10.61
C ASP A 127 6.87 -12.19 -10.74
N VAL A 128 6.77 -11.69 -11.98
CA VAL A 128 6.12 -10.43 -12.36
C VAL A 128 4.60 -10.49 -12.19
N LEU A 129 4.04 -11.70 -12.06
CA LEU A 129 2.64 -11.96 -11.76
C LEU A 129 2.41 -12.46 -10.33
N GLY A 130 1.18 -12.35 -9.87
CA GLY A 130 0.75 -12.87 -8.57
C GLY A 130 1.43 -12.23 -7.36
N TRP A 131 2.14 -11.11 -7.50
CA TRP A 131 2.88 -10.51 -6.38
C TRP A 131 1.99 -9.88 -5.31
N ARG A 132 0.71 -9.61 -5.63
CA ARG A 132 -0.22 -8.87 -4.78
C ARG A 132 -0.98 -9.80 -3.84
N THR A 133 -0.57 -9.84 -2.58
CA THR A 133 -1.10 -10.74 -1.54
C THR A 133 -2.40 -10.25 -0.89
N ARG A 134 -2.96 -9.13 -1.35
CA ARG A 134 -4.25 -8.64 -0.86
C ARG A 134 -5.02 -7.85 -1.88
N VAL A 135 -6.34 -7.99 -1.78
CA VAL A 135 -7.29 -7.27 -2.63
C VAL A 135 -8.53 -6.91 -1.85
N ARG A 136 -9.08 -5.75 -2.18
CA ARG A 136 -10.45 -5.38 -1.83
C ARG A 136 -11.25 -5.34 -3.12
N LEU A 137 -12.29 -6.17 -3.18
CA LEU A 137 -13.26 -6.23 -4.27
C LEU A 137 -14.53 -5.54 -3.81
N ASP A 138 -15.15 -4.79 -4.71
CA ASP A 138 -16.46 -4.22 -4.48
C ASP A 138 -17.51 -5.19 -5.04
N THR A 139 -18.73 -5.13 -4.50
CA THR A 139 -19.80 -6.05 -4.91
C THR A 139 -20.89 -5.29 -5.68
N THR A 140 -21.29 -5.84 -6.82
CA THR A 140 -22.38 -5.32 -7.65
C THR A 140 -23.74 -5.38 -6.95
N ALA A 141 -24.77 -4.80 -7.58
CA ALA A 141 -26.16 -4.89 -7.10
C ALA A 141 -26.70 -6.33 -7.04
N ASP A 142 -26.22 -7.21 -7.93
CA ASP A 142 -26.51 -8.64 -7.97
C ASP A 142 -25.55 -9.48 -7.09
N GLY A 143 -24.68 -8.84 -6.31
CA GLY A 143 -23.82 -9.50 -5.32
C GLY A 143 -22.63 -10.24 -5.90
N ARG A 144 -22.14 -9.87 -7.09
CA ARG A 144 -20.88 -10.39 -7.65
C ARG A 144 -19.71 -9.50 -7.23
N ALA A 145 -18.60 -10.11 -6.83
CA ALA A 145 -17.38 -9.37 -6.51
C ALA A 145 -16.67 -8.93 -7.80
N GLY A 146 -16.06 -7.75 -7.79
CA GLY A 146 -15.37 -7.23 -8.96
C GLY A 146 -14.37 -6.12 -8.67
N LEU A 147 -13.60 -5.83 -9.71
CA LEU A 147 -12.63 -4.73 -9.77
C LEU A 147 -13.24 -3.58 -10.58
N HIS A 148 -12.97 -2.35 -10.16
CA HIS A 148 -13.42 -1.19 -10.91
C HIS A 148 -12.77 -1.11 -12.30
N ARG A 149 -13.56 -0.73 -13.30
CA ARG A 149 -13.04 -0.16 -14.54
C ARG A 149 -12.30 1.15 -14.22
N TYR A 150 -11.41 1.56 -15.10
CA TYR A 150 -10.67 2.80 -14.91
C TYR A 150 -11.61 4.00 -14.71
N HIS A 151 -11.44 4.72 -13.60
CA HIS A 151 -12.23 5.91 -13.27
C HIS A 151 -13.76 5.74 -13.35
N SER A 152 -14.27 4.52 -13.13
CA SER A 152 -15.71 4.23 -13.17
C SER A 152 -16.17 3.45 -11.93
N ALA A 153 -17.46 3.58 -11.60
CA ALA A 153 -18.13 2.76 -10.59
C ALA A 153 -18.47 1.34 -11.11
N ASP A 154 -18.36 1.12 -12.43
CA ASP A 154 -18.63 -0.17 -13.06
C ASP A 154 -17.58 -1.20 -12.67
N LEU A 155 -18.06 -2.42 -12.43
CA LEU A 155 -17.24 -3.53 -11.97
C LEU A 155 -17.04 -4.58 -13.07
N VAL A 156 -15.79 -5.00 -13.27
CA VAL A 156 -15.43 -6.23 -13.97
C VAL A 156 -15.42 -7.35 -12.94
N THR A 157 -16.29 -8.34 -13.14
CA THR A 157 -16.50 -9.45 -12.20
C THR A 157 -15.64 -10.67 -12.52
N ASP A 158 -14.90 -10.65 -13.63
CA ASP A 158 -13.79 -11.58 -13.84
C ASP A 158 -12.63 -11.15 -12.93
N LEU A 159 -12.16 -12.10 -12.10
CA LEU A 159 -11.14 -11.87 -11.08
C LEU A 159 -9.75 -12.37 -11.52
N ALA A 160 -9.56 -12.76 -12.78
CA ALA A 160 -8.28 -13.20 -13.35
C ALA A 160 -7.27 -12.04 -13.54
N CYS A 161 -7.05 -11.23 -12.50
CA CYS A 161 -6.08 -10.14 -12.49
C CYS A 161 -4.65 -10.69 -12.39
N GLY A 162 -3.77 -10.34 -13.33
CA GLY A 162 -2.37 -10.81 -13.33
C GLY A 162 -1.54 -10.40 -12.09
N GLN A 163 -2.00 -9.43 -11.30
CA GLN A 163 -1.35 -9.08 -10.02
C GLN A 163 -1.61 -10.09 -8.92
N LEU A 164 -2.77 -10.76 -8.94
CA LEU A 164 -3.27 -11.56 -7.83
C LEU A 164 -2.85 -13.02 -8.02
N PRO A 165 -2.36 -13.70 -6.97
CA PRO A 165 -2.26 -15.15 -6.98
C PRO A 165 -3.62 -15.78 -7.26
N ALA A 166 -3.66 -16.84 -8.08
CA ALA A 166 -4.90 -17.55 -8.38
C ALA A 166 -5.60 -18.04 -7.08
N GLU A 167 -4.83 -18.57 -6.14
CA GLU A 167 -5.31 -19.04 -4.84
C GLU A 167 -5.96 -17.92 -4.00
N LEU A 168 -5.59 -16.65 -4.17
CA LEU A 168 -6.18 -15.52 -3.44
C LEU A 168 -7.63 -15.28 -3.85
N THR A 169 -7.95 -15.48 -5.13
CA THR A 169 -9.26 -15.18 -5.73
C THR A 169 -10.10 -16.42 -6.03
N ASP A 170 -9.54 -17.61 -5.81
CA ASP A 170 -10.19 -18.89 -6.10
C ASP A 170 -11.56 -19.01 -5.42
N GLY A 171 -12.61 -19.27 -6.21
CA GLY A 171 -13.99 -19.39 -5.77
C GLY A 171 -14.73 -18.07 -5.49
N LEU A 172 -14.06 -16.91 -5.50
CA LEU A 172 -14.70 -15.64 -5.11
C LEU A 172 -15.71 -15.11 -6.13
N ALA A 173 -15.51 -15.40 -7.42
CA ALA A 173 -16.36 -14.94 -8.51
C ALA A 173 -17.70 -15.69 -8.54
N GLU A 174 -17.71 -16.94 -8.08
CA GLU A 174 -18.85 -17.85 -8.04
C GLU A 174 -19.77 -17.55 -6.86
N MET A 175 -19.21 -17.03 -5.75
CA MET A 175 -19.96 -16.68 -4.55
C MET A 175 -20.97 -15.54 -4.80
N ARG A 176 -21.99 -15.47 -3.93
CA ARG A 176 -22.93 -14.34 -3.85
C ARG A 176 -22.73 -13.58 -2.55
N TRP A 177 -22.34 -12.32 -2.71
CA TRP A 177 -22.00 -11.40 -1.65
C TRP A 177 -23.16 -10.48 -1.33
N THR A 178 -23.13 -9.86 -0.16
CA THR A 178 -24.11 -8.80 0.14
C THR A 178 -23.92 -7.63 -0.83
N PRO A 179 -24.96 -7.19 -1.57
CA PRO A 179 -24.83 -6.08 -2.52
C PRO A 179 -24.30 -4.80 -1.88
N GLY A 180 -23.39 -4.11 -2.56
CA GLY A 180 -22.73 -2.90 -2.06
C GLY A 180 -21.76 -3.12 -0.89
N ALA A 181 -21.42 -4.36 -0.55
CA ALA A 181 -20.36 -4.66 0.41
C ALA A 181 -18.96 -4.58 -0.24
N HIS A 182 -17.94 -4.75 0.60
CA HIS A 182 -16.56 -4.98 0.20
C HIS A 182 -16.11 -6.35 0.67
N VAL A 183 -15.49 -7.10 -0.24
CA VAL A 183 -14.83 -8.39 0.03
C VAL A 183 -13.34 -8.14 0.11
N HIS A 184 -12.73 -8.46 1.25
CA HIS A 184 -11.29 -8.34 1.45
C HIS A 184 -10.71 -9.74 1.50
N ALA A 185 -9.76 -10.03 0.62
CA ALA A 185 -9.01 -11.27 0.62
C ALA A 185 -7.52 -10.98 0.87
N VAL A 186 -6.89 -11.77 1.74
CA VAL A 186 -5.47 -11.68 2.07
C VAL A 186 -4.86 -13.07 2.08
N LEU A 187 -3.70 -13.23 1.44
CA LEU A 187 -2.76 -14.31 1.69
C LEU A 187 -1.72 -13.82 2.69
N ASP A 188 -1.62 -14.53 3.80
CA ASP A 188 -0.74 -14.19 4.91
C ASP A 188 0.68 -14.75 4.71
N SER A 189 1.62 -14.39 5.59
CA SER A 189 3.01 -14.85 5.48
C SER A 189 3.20 -16.35 5.78
N ASP A 190 2.19 -17.01 6.34
CA ASP A 190 2.19 -18.44 6.59
C ASP A 190 1.47 -19.22 5.45
N GLY A 191 1.14 -18.53 4.34
CA GLY A 191 0.47 -19.11 3.17
C GLY A 191 -1.02 -19.36 3.36
N ARG A 192 -1.63 -18.79 4.41
CA ARG A 192 -3.06 -18.96 4.70
C ARG A 192 -3.88 -17.85 4.07
N ARG A 193 -5.01 -18.24 3.50
CA ARG A 193 -5.99 -17.31 2.94
C ARG A 193 -6.99 -16.90 4.02
N HIS A 194 -7.34 -15.61 4.01
CA HIS A 194 -8.34 -15.03 4.88
C HIS A 194 -9.27 -14.14 4.07
N ILE A 195 -10.58 -14.35 4.23
CA ILE A 195 -11.61 -13.60 3.51
C ILE A 195 -12.60 -13.01 4.51
N VAL A 196 -12.81 -11.70 4.44
CA VAL A 196 -13.80 -10.99 5.24
C VAL A 196 -14.69 -10.11 4.39
N GLN A 197 -15.96 -10.02 4.75
CA GLN A 197 -16.93 -9.12 4.14
C GLN A 197 -17.22 -7.95 5.08
N SER A 198 -17.18 -6.72 4.57
CA SER A 198 -17.53 -5.51 5.33
C SER A 198 -18.58 -4.67 4.58
N GLY A 199 -19.47 -3.99 5.30
CA GLY A 199 -20.53 -3.18 4.68
C GLY A 199 -21.68 -4.02 4.08
N PRO A 200 -22.56 -3.42 3.26
CA PRO A 200 -22.61 -2.00 2.90
C PRO A 200 -22.78 -1.11 4.14
N LYS A 201 -22.33 0.15 4.09
CA LYS A 201 -22.69 1.12 5.14
C LYS A 201 -24.21 1.32 5.06
N ALA A 202 -24.95 1.01 6.13
CA ALA A 202 -26.38 1.31 6.18
C ALA A 202 -26.59 2.83 6.03
N THR A 203 -26.96 3.29 4.84
CA THR A 203 -27.35 4.69 4.60
C THR A 203 -28.78 4.87 5.05
N VAL A 204 -29.02 4.99 6.35
CA VAL A 204 -30.29 5.55 6.84
C VAL A 204 -30.16 7.07 6.79
N ARG A 205 -30.72 7.68 5.74
CA ARG A 205 -30.82 9.14 5.64
C ARG A 205 -32.08 9.59 6.39
N LYS A 206 -31.96 9.88 7.68
CA LYS A 206 -33.01 10.57 8.46
C LYS A 206 -32.40 11.81 9.10
N GLY A 207 -32.75 12.99 8.57
CA GLY A 207 -32.42 14.29 9.20
C GLY A 207 -30.95 14.71 9.19
N GLY A 208 -30.16 14.41 8.16
CA GLY A 208 -28.82 15.01 7.98
C GLY A 208 -27.70 14.48 8.88
N ARG A 209 -27.94 13.45 9.70
CA ARG A 209 -26.91 12.72 10.46
C ARG A 209 -26.80 11.27 9.96
N THR A 210 -25.61 10.89 9.51
CA THR A 210 -25.29 9.50 9.16
C THR A 210 -25.04 8.70 10.44
N SER A 211 -26.10 8.12 11.02
CA SER A 211 -25.98 7.18 12.14
C SER A 211 -26.82 5.93 11.85
N GLY A 212 -26.27 5.05 11.02
CA GLY A 212 -26.75 3.68 10.86
C GLY A 212 -25.89 2.71 11.69
N PRO A 213 -26.41 1.55 12.09
CA PRO A 213 -25.60 0.50 12.71
C PRO A 213 -24.42 0.16 11.77
N LYS A 214 -23.20 0.14 12.31
CA LYS A 214 -22.04 -0.37 11.58
C LYS A 214 -22.30 -1.85 11.35
N ASN A 215 -22.52 -2.27 10.11
CA ASN A 215 -22.53 -3.69 9.78
C ASN A 215 -21.17 -4.26 10.20
N PRO A 216 -21.14 -5.22 11.14
CA PRO A 216 -19.88 -5.79 11.59
C PRO A 216 -19.22 -6.52 10.44
N THR A 217 -17.88 -6.45 10.39
CA THR A 217 -17.10 -7.25 9.45
C THR A 217 -17.33 -8.72 9.74
N ARG A 218 -17.77 -9.49 8.73
CA ARG A 218 -18.04 -10.93 8.83
C ARG A 218 -16.87 -11.70 8.26
N VAL A 219 -16.33 -12.64 9.04
CA VAL A 219 -15.34 -13.60 8.55
C VAL A 219 -16.06 -14.65 7.70
N ILE A 220 -15.53 -14.89 6.51
CA ILE A 220 -16.07 -15.86 5.54
C ILE A 220 -15.16 -17.08 5.49
N GLU A 221 -13.84 -16.84 5.48
CA GLU A 221 -12.82 -17.87 5.49
C GLU A 221 -11.62 -17.42 6.32
N GLY A 222 -10.98 -18.37 7.01
CA GLY A 222 -9.81 -18.10 7.83
C GLY A 222 -10.13 -17.29 9.09
N ASP A 223 -9.27 -16.33 9.41
CA ASP A 223 -9.33 -15.53 10.63
C ASP A 223 -9.65 -14.06 10.31
N TYR A 224 -10.11 -13.32 11.32
CA TYR A 224 -10.29 -11.87 11.20
C TYR A 224 -8.96 -11.13 11.04
N GLU A 225 -7.88 -11.68 11.58
CA GLU A 225 -6.53 -11.12 11.51
C GLU A 225 -5.62 -12.05 10.72
N ALA A 226 -4.81 -11.47 9.84
CA ALA A 226 -3.80 -12.17 9.05
C ALA A 226 -2.41 -11.98 9.68
N VAL A 227 -1.59 -13.02 9.62
CA VAL A 227 -0.19 -12.96 10.08
C VAL A 227 0.72 -12.40 8.99
N GLN A 228 1.52 -11.40 9.33
CA GLN A 228 2.54 -10.86 8.44
C GLN A 228 3.92 -10.95 9.09
N ARG A 229 4.96 -11.25 8.30
CA ARG A 229 6.34 -11.43 8.79
C ARG A 229 7.33 -10.54 8.04
N VAL A 230 8.26 -9.99 8.81
CA VAL A 230 9.44 -9.27 8.30
C VAL A 230 10.61 -9.67 9.18
N GLY A 231 11.57 -10.40 8.60
CA GLY A 231 12.63 -11.04 9.37
C GLY A 231 12.05 -11.97 10.44
N GLN A 232 12.47 -11.79 11.69
CA GLN A 232 12.01 -12.60 12.82
C GLN A 232 10.74 -12.07 13.50
N ARG A 233 10.21 -10.93 13.03
CA ARG A 233 9.06 -10.28 13.65
C ARG A 233 7.75 -10.69 13.00
N ARG A 234 6.70 -10.70 13.83
CA ARG A 234 5.34 -11.06 13.45
C ARG A 234 4.39 -9.90 13.75
N TRP A 235 3.53 -9.60 12.79
CA TRP A 235 2.40 -8.69 12.92
C TRP A 235 1.11 -9.49 12.77
N MET A 236 0.14 -9.21 13.62
CA MET A 236 -1.22 -9.75 13.52
C MET A 236 -2.12 -8.56 13.24
N LEU A 237 -2.69 -8.52 12.04
CA LEU A 237 -3.38 -7.34 11.52
C LEU A 237 -4.76 -7.73 11.03
N PRO A 238 -5.82 -6.95 11.30
CA PRO A 238 -7.11 -7.17 10.67
C PRO A 238 -6.96 -7.29 9.15
N VAL A 239 -7.68 -8.21 8.52
CA VAL A 239 -7.66 -8.39 7.05
C VAL A 239 -7.99 -7.08 6.32
N THR A 240 -8.79 -6.21 6.94
CA THR A 240 -9.16 -4.89 6.41
C THR A 240 -8.13 -3.78 6.66
N ALA A 241 -7.12 -4.01 7.51
CA ALA A 241 -6.11 -3.02 7.86
C ALA A 241 -5.07 -2.88 6.74
N PHE A 242 -4.40 -1.72 6.68
CA PHE A 242 -3.33 -1.51 5.72
C PHE A 242 -2.08 -2.36 6.02
N TRP A 243 -1.48 -2.89 4.96
CA TRP A 243 -0.18 -3.54 4.90
C TRP A 243 0.31 -3.44 3.45
N GLN A 244 1.61 -3.60 3.24
CA GLN A 244 2.17 -3.62 1.89
C GLN A 244 1.55 -4.76 1.07
N ALA A 245 1.01 -4.44 -0.10
CA ALA A 245 0.28 -5.43 -0.90
C ALA A 245 1.22 -6.37 -1.67
N HIS A 246 2.44 -5.94 -1.96
CA HIS A 246 3.44 -6.77 -2.61
C HIS A 246 4.13 -7.69 -1.61
N ARG A 247 4.23 -8.99 -1.92
CA ARG A 247 4.76 -10.03 -1.02
C ARG A 247 6.12 -9.68 -0.41
N ASP A 248 7.03 -9.10 -1.20
CA ASP A 248 8.39 -8.76 -0.77
C ASP A 248 8.59 -7.32 -0.26
N ALA A 249 7.61 -6.43 -0.45
CA ALA A 249 7.83 -4.99 -0.24
C ALA A 249 8.13 -4.64 1.23
N ALA A 250 7.43 -5.26 2.18
CA ALA A 250 7.63 -4.96 3.60
C ALA A 250 9.06 -5.26 4.05
N ALA A 251 9.64 -6.38 3.58
CA ALA A 251 11.01 -6.76 3.90
C ALA A 251 12.03 -5.89 3.16
N LEU A 252 11.86 -5.71 1.85
CA LEU A 252 12.76 -4.91 1.03
C LEU A 252 12.85 -3.46 1.53
N TYR A 253 11.71 -2.81 1.72
CA TYR A 253 11.68 -1.42 2.18
C TYR A 253 12.21 -1.28 3.61
N SER A 254 11.95 -2.24 4.49
CA SER A 254 12.55 -2.24 5.84
C SER A 254 14.06 -2.32 5.80
N GLY A 255 14.62 -3.17 4.92
CA GLY A 255 16.05 -3.29 4.69
C GLY A 255 16.67 -1.99 4.16
N LEU A 256 16.07 -1.39 3.14
CA LEU A 256 16.51 -0.13 2.55
C LEU A 256 16.46 1.03 3.55
N VAL A 257 15.34 1.22 4.25
CA VAL A 257 15.18 2.27 5.27
C VAL A 257 16.19 2.11 6.39
N ALA A 258 16.36 0.89 6.91
CA ALA A 258 17.35 0.63 7.95
C ALA A 258 18.77 0.91 7.45
N GLY A 259 19.11 0.47 6.23
CA GLY A 259 20.40 0.70 5.58
C GLY A 259 20.73 2.18 5.38
N TRP A 260 19.80 2.94 4.80
CA TRP A 260 19.98 4.35 4.45
C TRP A 260 19.82 5.31 5.64
N SER A 261 19.18 4.88 6.72
CA SER A 261 18.96 5.73 7.90
C SER A 261 20.24 6.30 8.52
N GLY A 262 21.38 5.61 8.37
CA GLY A 262 22.63 5.97 9.04
C GLY A 262 22.52 5.97 10.58
N LEU A 263 21.50 5.31 11.14
CA LEU A 263 21.17 5.36 12.56
C LEU A 263 22.25 4.66 13.39
N ARG A 264 22.69 5.32 14.47
CA ARG A 264 23.68 4.81 15.43
C ARG A 264 23.06 4.65 16.82
N PRO A 265 23.62 3.78 17.69
CA PRO A 265 23.16 3.65 19.07
C PRO A 265 23.08 5.00 19.79
N GLY A 266 21.97 5.24 20.50
CA GLY A 266 21.72 6.49 21.21
C GLY A 266 21.09 7.61 20.36
N MET A 267 20.85 7.38 19.06
CA MET A 267 20.07 8.30 18.22
C MET A 267 18.57 8.06 18.34
N THR A 268 17.79 9.11 18.13
CA THR A 268 16.32 9.06 18.09
C THR A 268 15.82 9.14 16.66
N ALA A 269 14.93 8.21 16.28
CA ALA A 269 14.27 8.20 14.98
C ALA A 269 12.76 8.31 15.13
N TRP A 270 12.11 9.00 14.18
CA TRP A 270 10.67 9.22 14.16
C TRP A 270 10.07 8.54 12.93
N ASP A 271 9.14 7.61 13.14
CA ASP A 271 8.40 6.96 12.07
C ASP A 271 7.06 7.70 11.86
N LEU A 272 7.12 8.78 11.09
CA LEU A 272 5.95 9.58 10.76
C LEU A 272 5.08 8.81 9.77
N TYR A 273 3.78 8.71 10.06
CA TYR A 273 2.83 7.89 9.30
C TYR A 273 3.15 6.38 9.32
N GLY A 274 3.85 5.90 10.34
CA GLY A 274 4.36 4.52 10.42
C GLY A 274 3.33 3.38 10.39
N GLY A 275 2.03 3.68 10.43
CA GLY A 275 0.97 2.66 10.29
C GLY A 275 1.11 1.52 11.29
N ALA A 276 1.27 0.30 10.79
CA ALA A 276 1.51 -0.91 11.59
C ALA A 276 2.90 -0.97 12.28
N GLY A 277 3.75 0.04 12.07
CA GLY A 277 5.06 0.19 12.71
C GLY A 277 6.15 -0.68 12.10
N VAL A 278 6.03 -1.05 10.82
CA VAL A 278 6.99 -1.95 10.15
C VAL A 278 8.39 -1.32 10.07
N PHE A 279 8.49 -0.02 9.75
CA PHE A 279 9.78 0.69 9.67
C PHE A 279 10.31 1.08 11.04
N ALA A 280 9.46 1.53 11.97
CA ALA A 280 9.83 1.73 13.36
C ALA A 280 10.50 0.48 13.96
N ALA A 281 9.93 -0.71 13.70
CA ALA A 281 10.52 -1.97 14.14
C ALA A 281 11.89 -2.23 13.49
N ALA A 282 12.05 -1.97 12.19
CA ALA A 282 13.33 -2.12 11.50
C ALA A 282 14.43 -1.18 12.05
N LEU A 283 14.06 0.07 12.38
CA LEU A 283 14.98 1.05 12.96
C LEU A 283 15.35 0.74 14.41
N ALA A 284 14.41 0.18 15.19
CA ALA A 284 14.65 -0.19 16.59
C ALA A 284 15.77 -1.22 16.78
N ASP A 285 16.00 -2.10 15.79
CA ASP A 285 17.11 -3.07 15.86
C ASP A 285 18.49 -2.39 15.81
N ARG A 286 18.58 -1.18 15.23
CA ARG A 286 19.85 -0.47 15.02
C ARG A 286 20.19 0.55 16.10
N SER A 287 19.18 1.06 16.80
CA SER A 287 19.33 2.17 17.75
C SER A 287 19.64 1.75 19.18
N GLY A 288 19.60 0.44 19.48
CA GLY A 288 19.95 -0.13 20.78
C GLY A 288 18.87 0.07 21.87
N PRO A 289 19.08 -0.48 23.08
CA PRO A 289 18.06 -0.55 24.14
C PRO A 289 17.58 0.79 24.70
N THR A 290 18.21 1.92 24.35
CA THR A 290 17.84 3.28 24.80
C THR A 290 17.02 4.07 23.78
N ALA A 291 16.65 3.47 22.65
CA ALA A 291 15.95 4.17 21.59
C ALA A 291 14.43 4.27 21.83
N ALA A 292 13.91 5.48 21.73
CA ALA A 292 12.48 5.74 21.72
C ALA A 292 12.00 5.87 20.27
N CYS A 293 11.29 4.86 19.76
CA CYS A 293 10.57 4.97 18.48
C CYS A 293 9.13 5.39 18.79
N SER A 294 8.77 6.63 18.45
CA SER A 294 7.38 7.09 18.47
C SER A 294 6.78 6.98 17.07
N HIS A 295 5.55 6.47 16.99
CA HIS A 295 4.76 6.50 15.77
C HIS A 295 3.49 7.31 16.05
N ARG A 296 3.04 8.08 15.05
CA ARG A 296 1.73 8.73 15.07
C ARG A 296 0.91 8.14 13.94
N SER A 297 -0.04 7.26 14.27
CA SER A 297 -1.06 6.81 13.34
C SER A 297 -2.09 7.93 13.11
N GLY A 298 -2.47 8.16 11.86
CA GLY A 298 -3.67 8.94 11.52
C GLY A 298 -4.96 8.28 12.05
N PRO A 299 -6.15 8.88 11.87
CA PRO A 299 -7.39 8.59 12.62
C PRO A 299 -8.00 7.19 12.48
N THR A 300 -7.37 6.25 11.78
CA THR A 300 -7.98 4.98 11.35
C THR A 300 -7.63 3.75 12.19
N ALA A 301 -6.75 3.85 13.19
CA ALA A 301 -6.50 2.76 14.14
C ALA A 301 -7.37 2.93 15.39
N ALA A 302 -8.61 2.44 15.33
CA ALA A 302 -9.51 2.38 16.49
C ALA A 302 -9.75 0.92 16.89
N CYS A 303 -9.20 0.49 18.02
CA CYS A 303 -9.64 -0.72 18.73
C CYS A 303 -10.14 -0.30 20.13
N SER A 304 -11.38 -0.69 20.43
CA SER A 304 -12.08 -0.42 21.70
C SER A 304 -11.75 -1.52 22.74
N PRO A 305 -11.77 -1.21 24.05
CA PRO A 305 -11.42 -2.18 25.09
C PRO A 305 -12.66 -2.99 25.52
N SER A 306 -12.49 -4.31 25.69
CA SER A 306 -13.37 -5.11 26.54
C SER A 306 -12.57 -5.72 27.69
N THR A 307 -13.17 -5.68 28.88
CA THR A 307 -12.66 -6.14 30.20
C THR A 307 -13.82 -6.88 30.88
N PRO A 308 -13.66 -7.55 32.03
CA PRO A 308 -12.60 -8.45 32.52
C PRO A 308 -13.18 -9.79 33.06
N HIS A 309 -12.36 -10.83 33.26
CA HIS A 309 -12.44 -11.78 34.40
C HIS A 309 -11.04 -12.43 34.52
N ALA A 310 -10.21 -11.97 35.45
CA ALA A 310 -10.06 -12.47 36.83
C ALA A 310 -8.91 -13.51 36.94
N GLY A 311 -7.70 -12.99 37.16
CA GLY A 311 -6.48 -13.71 37.52
C GLY A 311 -5.34 -12.69 37.67
N ARG A 312 -4.85 -12.47 38.89
CA ARG A 312 -4.17 -11.22 39.31
C ARG A 312 -2.83 -10.92 38.61
N PRO A 313 -2.44 -9.62 38.58
CA PRO A 313 -1.40 -9.07 37.70
C PRO A 313 -0.03 -8.94 38.38
N VAL A 314 1.05 -9.11 37.61
CA VAL A 314 2.36 -8.54 37.93
C VAL A 314 2.37 -7.08 37.43
N ARG A 315 2.47 -6.13 38.37
CA ARG A 315 2.48 -4.68 38.13
C ARG A 315 3.93 -4.15 38.05
N ARG A 316 4.18 -3.31 37.03
CA ARG A 316 5.25 -2.29 36.84
C ARG A 316 6.68 -2.84 36.62
N ALA A 317 7.53 -2.29 35.75
CA ALA A 317 7.60 -0.99 35.05
C ALA A 317 8.23 -1.19 33.65
N ALA A 318 7.82 -0.46 32.60
CA ALA A 318 8.44 0.83 32.29
C ALA A 318 7.38 1.87 31.89
N ARG A 319 7.41 3.01 32.59
CA ARG A 319 6.57 4.18 32.33
C ARG A 319 7.35 5.06 31.35
N TRP A 320 6.81 5.27 30.16
CA TRP A 320 7.28 6.31 29.25
C TRP A 320 6.87 7.68 29.81
N PRO A 321 7.74 8.71 29.78
CA PRO A 321 7.32 10.07 30.11
C PRO A 321 6.32 10.53 29.03
N THR A 322 5.06 10.64 29.41
CA THR A 322 4.02 11.24 28.57
C THR A 322 4.23 12.75 28.55
N CYS A 323 4.38 13.36 27.37
CA CYS A 323 4.04 14.77 27.20
C CYS A 323 2.55 14.97 27.60
N PRO A 324 2.19 15.99 28.39
CA PRO A 324 0.81 16.22 28.75
C PRO A 324 0.04 16.65 27.50
N GLY A 325 -0.82 15.77 26.96
CA GLY A 325 -1.76 16.15 25.90
C GLY A 325 -2.17 15.11 24.85
N SER A 326 -1.62 13.88 24.81
CA SER A 326 -2.04 12.90 23.79
C SER A 326 -2.44 11.54 24.38
N ARG A 327 -3.67 11.11 24.07
CA ARG A 327 -4.16 9.74 24.30
C ARG A 327 -3.87 8.93 23.05
N SER A 328 -2.96 7.97 23.13
CA SER A 328 -2.82 6.89 22.13
C SER A 328 -2.82 5.54 22.85
N SER A 329 -3.55 4.59 22.28
CA SER A 329 -3.66 3.20 22.75
C SER A 329 -2.55 2.34 22.12
N PRO A 330 -1.95 1.36 22.82
CA PRO A 330 -0.80 0.61 22.31
C PRO A 330 -1.21 -0.59 21.43
N THR A 331 -0.53 -0.74 20.29
CA THR A 331 -0.46 -1.98 19.49
C THR A 331 0.39 -3.03 20.23
N ARG A 332 -0.01 -4.30 20.23
CA ARG A 332 0.79 -5.40 20.83
C ARG A 332 1.82 -5.93 19.83
N PHE A 333 3.06 -6.06 20.30
CA PHE A 333 4.16 -6.73 19.62
C PHE A 333 4.81 -7.69 20.61
N ASP A 334 5.10 -8.92 20.19
CA ASP A 334 5.92 -9.85 20.97
C ASP A 334 7.37 -9.74 20.51
N ALA A 335 8.26 -9.35 21.42
CA ALA A 335 9.70 -9.47 21.26
C ALA A 335 10.20 -10.63 22.13
N PRO A 336 11.05 -11.54 21.63
CA PRO A 336 11.67 -12.54 22.47
C PRO A 336 12.65 -11.86 23.45
N CYS A 337 12.44 -12.07 24.75
CA CYS A 337 13.31 -11.57 25.81
C CYS A 337 14.48 -12.56 26.02
N PRO A 338 15.76 -12.14 25.91
CA PRO A 338 16.87 -13.01 26.26
C PRO A 338 16.95 -13.16 27.78
N SER A 339 16.88 -14.38 28.29
CA SER A 339 16.96 -14.69 29.71
C SER A 339 18.34 -14.37 30.28
N SER A 340 18.45 -13.39 31.17
CA SER A 340 19.63 -13.18 32.02
C SER A 340 19.35 -13.63 33.46
N ARG A 341 20.09 -14.66 33.89
CA ARG A 341 20.19 -15.06 35.29
C ARG A 341 21.26 -14.20 35.98
N GLY A 342 20.92 -13.69 37.17
CA GLY A 342 21.87 -13.44 38.27
C GLY A 342 22.41 -12.02 38.41
N VAL A 343 22.15 -11.41 39.58
CA VAL A 343 23.05 -10.62 40.49
C VAL A 343 22.20 -9.65 41.35
N PRO A 344 22.52 -9.43 42.64
CA PRO A 344 21.54 -9.24 43.71
C PRO A 344 21.21 -7.77 44.08
N THR A 345 20.14 -7.63 44.85
CA THR A 345 19.50 -6.40 45.31
C THR A 345 20.28 -5.67 46.41
N SER A 346 20.61 -4.38 46.20
CA SER A 346 21.01 -3.45 47.27
C SER A 346 19.94 -2.36 47.46
N ARG A 347 19.48 -2.22 48.71
CA ARG A 347 18.47 -1.26 49.17
C ARG A 347 18.94 0.19 48.98
N CYS A 348 18.06 1.07 48.48
CA CYS A 348 18.30 2.51 48.42
C CYS A 348 17.39 3.25 49.42
N SER A 349 18.01 3.87 50.42
CA SER A 349 17.38 4.73 51.43
C SER A 349 17.13 6.14 50.88
N THR A 350 15.94 6.69 51.11
CA THR A 350 15.57 8.06 50.76
C THR A 350 16.25 9.09 51.66
N ARG A 351 17.04 10.03 51.11
CA ARG A 351 17.34 11.33 51.73
C ARG A 351 16.78 12.46 50.86
N ARG A 352 15.99 13.35 51.48
CA ARG A 352 15.50 14.62 50.91
C ARG A 352 16.64 15.64 50.89
N ALA A 353 16.77 16.39 49.79
CA ALA A 353 17.56 17.62 49.72
C ALA A 353 16.64 18.85 49.96
N PRO A 354 17.13 19.94 50.59
CA PRO A 354 16.32 21.11 50.95
C PRO A 354 16.21 22.14 49.81
N ALA A 355 15.18 22.99 49.90
CA ALA A 355 14.87 24.07 48.96
C ALA A 355 15.84 25.26 49.06
N PRO A 356 16.11 26.00 47.97
CA PRO A 356 16.92 27.22 48.02
C PRO A 356 16.09 28.46 48.41
N ALA A 357 16.69 29.33 49.22
CA ALA A 357 16.20 30.65 49.59
C ALA A 357 16.55 31.71 48.53
N ALA A 358 15.78 32.79 48.55
CA ALA A 358 15.69 33.86 47.56
C ALA A 358 16.90 34.81 47.49
N MET A 359 17.04 35.43 46.31
CA MET A 359 17.14 36.90 46.17
C MET A 359 16.11 37.35 45.15
#